data_AF-A0A1Y5E537-F1
#
_entry.id   AF-A0A1Y5E537-F1
#
_cell.length_a   1.000
_cell.length_b   1.000
_cell.length_c   1.000
_cell.angle_alpha   90.00
_cell.angle_beta   90.00
_cell.angle_gamma   90.00
#
_symmetry.space_group_name_H-M   'P 1'
#
loop_
_entity.id
_entity.type
_entity.pdbx_description
1 polymer ?
#
loop_
_entity_poly.entity_id
_entity_poly.type
_entity_poly.pdbx_seq_one_letter_code
_entity_poly.pdbx_strand_id
1 'polypeptide(L)' 'MGDVVNLNKFRKHKTRETSAKEASENRVKFGRTKGQKQKEKQEADSLSNNLSGNKIVEKDSSNQKPSDEDQS' A
#
# COMPACT_ATOMS: atom_id res chain seq x y z
N MET A 1 -7.94 36.55 -37.95
CA MET A 1 -7.18 36.37 -36.69
C MET A 1 -7.55 35.01 -36.15
N GLY A 2 -6.66 34.03 -36.21
CA GLY A 2 -6.94 32.65 -35.80
C GLY A 2 -6.30 32.34 -34.45
N ASP A 3 -7.10 31.94 -33.46
CA ASP A 3 -6.59 31.56 -32.15
C ASP A 3 -5.83 30.23 -32.24
N VAL A 4 -4.52 30.28 -31.98
CA VAL A 4 -3.68 29.08 -31.91
C VAL A 4 -3.91 28.40 -30.56
N VAL A 5 -4.76 27.38 -30.56
CA VAL A 5 -5.03 26.58 -29.36
C VAL A 5 -3.94 25.53 -29.12
N ASN A 6 -3.40 25.50 -27.90
CA ASN A 6 -2.40 24.50 -27.53
C ASN A 6 -3.07 23.17 -27.17
N LEU A 7 -3.03 22.23 -28.12
CA LEU A 7 -3.60 20.88 -27.95
C LEU A 7 -2.98 20.09 -26.80
N ASN A 8 -1.72 20.33 -26.42
CA ASN A 8 -1.09 19.60 -25.31
C ASN A 8 -1.71 19.98 -23.97
N LYS A 9 -2.01 21.28 -23.77
CA LYS A 9 -2.73 21.74 -22.57
C LYS A 9 -4.13 21.15 -22.50
N PHE A 10 -4.85 21.11 -23.62
CA PHE A 10 -6.18 20.52 -23.68
C PHE A 10 -6.18 19.03 -23.34
N ARG A 11 -5.26 18.25 -23.95
CA ARG A 11 -5.10 16.82 -23.62
C ARG A 11 -4.80 16.61 -22.14
N LYS A 12 -3.89 17.41 -21.57
CA LYS A 12 -3.53 17.34 -20.15
C LYS A 12 -4.71 17.69 -19.23
N HIS A 13 -5.56 18.63 -19.65
CA HIS A 13 -6.77 18.95 -18.90
C HIS A 13 -7.74 17.77 -18.90
N LYS A 14 -8.00 17.21 -20.09
CA LYS A 14 -8.88 16.05 -20.25
C LYS A 14 -8.40 14.84 -19.44
N THR A 15 -7.10 14.54 -19.44
CA THR A 15 -6.57 13.42 -18.64
C THR A 15 -6.72 13.65 -17.14
N ARG A 16 -6.55 14.89 -16.67
CA ARG A 16 -6.78 15.23 -15.25
C ARG A 16 -8.24 15.07 -14.86
N GLU A 17 -9.17 15.50 -15.71
CA GLU A 17 -10.60 15.33 -15.49
C GLU A 17 -11.01 13.85 -15.43
N THR A 18 -10.51 13.01 -16.36
CA THR A 18 -10.83 11.58 -16.35
C THR A 18 -10.30 10.91 -15.09
N SER A 19 -9.05 11.21 -14.70
CA SER A 19 -8.49 10.67 -13.45
C SER A 19 -9.23 11.15 -12.20
N ALA A 20 -9.74 12.39 -12.19
CA ALA A 20 -10.53 12.91 -11.06
C ALA A 20 -11.89 12.18 -10.94
N LYS A 21 -12.55 11.91 -12.07
CA LYS A 21 -13.81 11.14 -12.12
C LYS A 21 -13.60 9.70 -11.67
N GLU A 22 -12.57 9.04 -12.18
CA GLU A 22 -12.19 7.69 -11.73
C GLU A 22 -11.86 7.67 -10.24
N ALA A 23 -11.18 8.70 -9.72
CA ALA A 23 -10.90 8.80 -8.28
C ALA A 23 -12.18 8.96 -7.46
N SER A 24 -13.16 9.76 -7.89
CA SER A 24 -14.45 9.87 -7.20
C SER A 24 -15.24 8.57 -7.25
N GLU A 25 -15.27 7.90 -8.41
CA GLU A 25 -15.93 6.60 -8.54
C GLU A 25 -15.28 5.55 -7.64
N ASN A 26 -13.96 5.50 -7.58
CA ASN A 26 -13.23 4.57 -6.72
C ASN A 26 -13.46 4.85 -5.24
N ARG A 27 -13.62 6.12 -4.82
CA ARG A 27 -14.00 6.47 -3.44
C ARG A 27 -15.39 5.93 -3.10
N VAL A 28 -16.36 6.04 -4.01
CA VAL A 28 -17.71 5.51 -3.81
C VAL A 28 -17.73 3.98 -3.82
N LYS A 29 -17.07 3.37 -4.81
CA LYS A 29 -17.05 1.91 -5.01
C LYS A 29 -16.32 1.16 -3.91
N PHE A 30 -15.18 1.68 -3.46
CA PHE A 30 -14.30 0.96 -2.54
C PHE A 30 -14.28 1.53 -1.12
N GLY A 31 -14.83 2.73 -0.90
CA GLY A 31 -14.84 3.44 0.39
C GLY A 31 -13.46 3.92 0.87
N ARG A 32 -12.39 3.20 0.50
CA ARG A 32 -11.00 3.52 0.78
C ARG A 32 -10.20 3.58 -0.51
N THR A 33 -9.39 4.62 -0.64
CA THR A 33 -8.45 4.78 -1.76
C THR A 33 -7.23 3.88 -1.57
N LYS A 34 -6.50 3.56 -2.66
CA LYS A 34 -5.23 2.82 -2.59
C LYS A 34 -4.23 3.49 -1.63
N GLY A 35 -4.17 4.83 -1.62
CA GLY A 35 -3.32 5.59 -0.72
C GLY A 35 -3.71 5.45 0.75
N GLN A 36 -5.01 5.43 1.07
CA GLN A 36 -5.49 5.16 2.44
C GLN A 36 -5.16 3.73 2.87
N LYS A 37 -5.38 2.73 2.00
CA LYS A 37 -5.03 1.34 2.28
C LYS A 37 -3.53 1.16 2.54
N GLN A 38 -2.68 1.87 1.79
CA GLN A 38 -1.23 1.84 2.00
C GLN A 38 -0.84 2.48 3.33
N LYS A 39 -1.43 3.61 3.69
CA LYS A 39 -1.22 4.25 4.99
C LYS A 39 -1.66 3.35 6.14
N GLU A 40 -2.87 2.81 6.09
CA GLU A 40 -3.36 1.86 7.10
C GLU A 40 -2.45 0.64 7.22
N LYS A 41 -1.95 0.12 6.09
CA LYS A 41 -0.99 -1.00 6.11
C LYS A 41 0.33 -0.59 6.78
N GLN A 42 0.89 0.56 6.44
CA GLN A 42 2.12 1.07 7.06
C GLN A 42 1.94 1.35 8.56
N GLU A 43 0.79 1.87 8.96
CA GLU A 43 0.43 2.08 10.37
C GLU A 43 0.30 0.75 11.11
N ALA A 44 -0.35 -0.26 10.51
CA ALA A 44 -0.45 -1.60 11.08
C ALA A 44 0.92 -2.31 11.16
N ASP A 45 1.75 -2.19 10.13
CA ASP A 45 3.12 -2.72 10.10
C ASP A 45 3.96 -2.02 11.17
N SER A 46 3.84 -0.70 11.33
CA SER A 46 4.55 0.04 12.39
C SER A 46 4.06 -0.34 13.79
N LEU A 47 2.76 -0.50 13.98
CA LEU A 47 2.17 -0.90 15.25
C LEU A 47 2.59 -2.32 15.65
N SER A 48 2.59 -3.25 14.68
CA SER A 48 3.05 -4.63 14.91
C SER A 48 4.55 -4.70 15.24
N ASN A 49 5.38 -3.88 14.59
CA ASN A 49 6.81 -3.76 14.92
C ASN A 49 7.05 -3.14 16.30
N ASN A 50 6.26 -2.14 16.69
CA ASN A 50 6.35 -1.56 18.04
C ASN A 50 5.91 -2.56 19.13
N LEU A 51 4.90 -3.39 18.85
CA LEU A 51 4.47 -4.46 19.75
C LEU A 51 5.50 -5.59 19.87
N SER A 52 6.17 -5.97 18.76
CA SER A 52 7.19 -7.01 18.78
C SER A 52 8.48 -6.58 19.48
N GLY A 53 8.82 -5.28 19.45
CA GLY A 53 9.94 -4.71 20.22
C GLY A 53 9.75 -4.72 21.75
N ASN A 54 8.50 -4.82 22.23
CA ASN A 54 8.17 -4.92 23.65
C ASN A 54 7.89 -6.35 24.12
N LYS A 55 8.17 -7.39 23.31
CA LYS A 55 8.31 -8.74 23.86
C LYS A 55 9.62 -8.82 24.61
N ILE A 56 9.54 -8.67 25.94
CA ILE A 56 10.59 -9.14 26.85
C ILE A 56 10.89 -10.58 26.43
N VAL A 57 12.12 -10.78 25.97
CA VAL A 57 12.65 -12.10 25.65
C VAL A 57 12.84 -12.82 26.98
N GLU A 58 11.78 -13.41 27.52
CA GLU A 58 11.95 -14.51 28.47
C GLU A 58 12.57 -15.66 27.68
N LYS A 59 13.91 -15.68 27.71
CA LYS A 59 14.70 -16.87 27.43
C LYS A 59 14.29 -17.91 28.47
N ASP A 60 13.59 -18.94 28.03
CA ASP A 60 13.73 -20.25 28.65
C ASP A 60 13.67 -21.38 27.61
N SER A 61 14.88 -21.85 27.26
CA SER A 61 15.35 -23.23 27.45
C SER A 61 14.47 -24.42 27.02
N SER A 62 15.10 -25.33 26.26
CA SER A 62 14.72 -26.71 25.84
C SER A 62 13.94 -26.81 24.52
N ASN A 63 14.29 -27.63 23.51
CA ASN A 63 15.02 -28.88 23.53
C ASN A 63 15.69 -29.18 22.15
N GLN A 64 16.97 -29.54 22.21
CA GLN A 64 17.79 -30.44 21.36
C GLN A 64 17.45 -30.68 19.86
N LYS A 65 18.32 -30.13 18.98
CA LYS A 65 19.35 -30.77 18.11
C LYS A 65 18.97 -31.95 17.14
N PRO A 66 19.84 -32.35 16.18
CA PRO A 66 19.67 -32.27 14.72
C PRO A 66 19.53 -33.66 14.02
N SER A 67 19.62 -33.70 12.67
CA SER A 67 19.73 -34.89 11.78
C SER A 67 18.37 -35.52 11.38
N ASP A 68 18.05 -36.03 10.19
CA ASP A 68 18.74 -36.36 8.93
C ASP A 68 17.69 -36.48 7.79
N GLU A 69 18.17 -36.36 6.53
CA GLU A 69 17.80 -37.11 5.31
C GLU A 69 16.34 -37.19 4.74
N ASP A 70 16.27 -36.74 3.47
CA ASP A 70 15.70 -37.38 2.28
C ASP A 70 14.23 -37.85 2.15
N GLN A 71 13.80 -37.76 0.88
CA GLN A 71 12.66 -38.40 0.17
C GLN A 71 11.38 -37.54 0.11
N SER A 72 10.76 -37.25 -1.05
CA SER A 72 10.84 -37.77 -2.43
C SER A 72 10.62 -36.67 -3.46
#